data_AF-H9GR09-F1
#
_entry.id   AF-H9GR09-F1
#
_cell.length_a   1.000
_cell.length_b   1.000
_cell.length_c   1.000
_cell.angle_alpha   90.00
_cell.angle_beta   90.00
_cell.angle_gamma   90.00
#
_symmetry.space_group_name_H-M   'P 1'
#
loop_
_entity.id
_entity.type
_entity.pdbx_description
1 polymer ?
#
loop_
_entity_poly.entity_id
_entity_poly.type
_entity_poly.pdbx_seq_one_letter_code
_entity_poly.pdbx_strand_id
1 'polypeptide(L)'
;AHHPLLRDMKRGRDLEQILTQYTTFVKPAFEEFCLPTKKYADVIIPRGVDNMVAINLIVQHIQDILSGELCKWQRGALNGSRSSKRPFPEQSENGALLAPGKRSHLESSSRPH
;
A
#
# COMPACT_ATOMS: atom_id res chain seq x y z
N ALA A 1 -5.28 8.47 14.78
CA ALA A 1 -4.41 8.06 15.93
C ALA A 1 -4.43 9.07 17.09
N HIS A 2 -4.88 8.68 18.29
CA HIS A 2 -4.77 9.53 19.49
C HIS A 2 -3.30 9.71 19.90
N HIS A 3 -2.89 10.96 20.14
CA HIS A 3 -1.53 11.35 20.51
C HIS A 3 -1.03 10.54 21.72
N PRO A 4 0.13 9.85 21.66
CA PRO A 4 0.66 9.05 22.77
C PRO A 4 0.78 9.86 24.06
N LEU A 5 1.15 11.13 23.95
CA LEU A 5 1.23 12.08 25.07
C LEU A 5 -0.14 12.30 25.73
N LEU A 6 -1.21 12.49 24.94
CA LEU A 6 -2.55 12.72 25.47
C LEU A 6 -3.09 11.48 26.20
N ARG A 7 -2.77 10.28 25.70
CA ARG A 7 -3.11 9.02 26.38
C ARG A 7 -2.44 8.94 27.75
N ASP A 8 -1.18 9.35 27.84
CA ASP A 8 -0.39 9.24 29.05
C ASP A 8 -0.73 10.32 30.08
N MET A 9 -1.07 11.53 29.64
CA MET A 9 -1.64 12.58 30.50
C MET A 9 -3.01 12.17 31.06
N LYS A 10 -3.88 11.53 30.25
CA LYS A 10 -5.16 10.96 30.72
C LYS A 10 -4.99 9.86 31.77
N ARG A 11 -3.79 9.28 31.88
CA ARG A 11 -3.43 8.28 32.90
C ARG A 11 -2.80 8.91 34.14
N GLY A 12 -2.80 10.25 34.26
CA GLY A 12 -2.30 10.98 35.42
C GLY A 12 -0.79 11.16 35.46
N ARG A 13 -0.08 10.97 34.34
CA ARG A 13 1.36 11.24 34.25
C ARG A 13 1.62 12.69 33.87
N ASP A 14 2.65 13.27 34.49
CA ASP A 14 3.10 14.61 34.15
C ASP A 14 3.81 14.67 32.78
N LEU A 15 3.66 15.79 32.07
CA LEU A 15 4.18 15.95 30.71
C LEU A 15 5.71 15.85 30.68
N GLU A 16 6.40 16.43 31.66
CA GLU A 16 7.86 16.43 31.72
C GLU A 16 8.40 15.02 31.93
N GLN A 17 7.73 14.25 32.78
CA GLN A 17 8.06 12.84 33.02
C GLN A 17 7.85 11.98 31.76
N ILE A 18 6.74 12.19 31.03
CA ILE A 18 6.46 11.46 29.78
C ILE A 18 7.55 11.77 28.74
N LEU A 19 7.91 13.04 28.58
CA LEU A 19 8.93 13.45 27.62
C LEU A 19 10.30 12.87 27.97
N THR A 20 10.70 12.99 29.24
CA THR A 20 11.96 12.45 29.76
C THR A 20 12.04 10.93 29.55
N GLN A 21 10.96 10.20 29.85
CA GLN A 21 10.91 8.76 29.59
C GLN A 21 11.05 8.45 28.10
N TYR A 22 10.36 9.21 27.24
CA TYR A 22 10.38 8.98 25.80
C TYR A 22 11.78 9.20 25.22
N THR A 23 12.43 10.31 25.55
CA THR A 23 13.75 10.66 25.00
C THR A 23 14.86 9.77 25.55
N THR A 24 14.79 9.39 26.83
CA THR A 24 15.88 8.66 27.50
C THR A 24 15.81 7.16 27.27
N PHE A 25 14.60 6.58 27.17
CA PHE A 25 14.45 5.12 27.12
C PHE A 25 13.71 4.64 25.87
N VAL A 26 12.54 5.23 25.55
CA VAL A 26 11.66 4.68 24.51
C VAL A 26 12.26 4.88 23.10
N LYS A 27 12.73 6.09 22.79
CA LYS A 27 13.29 6.39 21.47
C LYS A 27 14.59 5.61 21.18
N PRO A 28 15.60 5.59 22.07
CA PRO A 28 16.80 4.79 21.85
C PRO A 28 16.49 3.31 21.69
N ALA A 29 15.65 2.73 22.54
CA ALA A 29 15.27 1.32 22.44
C ALA A 29 14.50 1.01 21.13
N PHE A 30 13.67 1.94 20.66
CA PHE A 30 12.99 1.78 19.38
C PHE A 30 14.00 1.78 18.23
N GLU A 31 14.94 2.72 18.19
CA GLU A 31 15.95 2.82 17.12
C GLU A 31 16.91 1.63 17.12
N GLU A 32 17.30 1.15 18.31
CA GLU A 32 18.25 0.05 18.48
C GLU A 32 17.61 -1.33 18.24
N PHE A 33 16.39 -1.56 18.74
CA PHE A 33 15.80 -2.91 18.76
C PHE A 33 14.57 -3.07 17.86
N CYS A 34 13.69 -2.07 17.77
CA CYS A 34 12.44 -2.21 17.04
C CYS A 34 12.57 -1.84 15.55
N LEU A 35 13.24 -0.72 15.24
CA LEU A 35 13.40 -0.24 13.88
C LEU A 35 14.12 -1.25 12.96
N PRO A 36 15.18 -1.96 13.40
CA PRO A 36 15.86 -2.94 12.56
C PRO A 36 14.99 -4.15 12.18
N THR A 37 13.94 -4.46 12.95
CA THR A 37 13.06 -5.60 12.66
C THR A 37 12.12 -5.34 11.48
N LYS A 38 11.94 -4.07 11.09
CA LYS A 38 11.12 -3.66 9.95
C LYS A 38 11.48 -4.39 8.65
N LYS A 39 12.77 -4.72 8.46
CA LYS A 39 13.25 -5.41 7.24
C LYS A 39 12.75 -6.84 7.09
N TYR A 40 12.23 -7.44 8.16
CA TYR A 40 11.70 -8.80 8.15
C TYR A 40 10.19 -8.86 7.93
N ALA A 41 9.51 -7.71 7.83
CA ALA A 41 8.07 -7.69 7.59
C ALA A 41 7.76 -7.94 6.11
N ASP A 42 6.83 -8.86 5.84
CA ASP A 42 6.34 -9.11 4.48
C ASP A 42 5.50 -7.93 3.95
N VAL A 43 4.77 -7.27 4.85
CA VAL A 43 3.87 -6.15 4.52
C VAL A 43 4.02 -5.04 5.55
N ILE A 44 4.13 -3.79 5.07
CA ILE A 44 4.14 -2.58 5.89
C ILE A 44 2.82 -1.82 5.71
N ILE A 45 2.11 -1.54 6.80
CA ILE A 45 0.85 -0.78 6.79
C ILE A 45 1.11 0.66 7.27
N PRO A 46 1.00 1.68 6.39
CA PRO A 46 1.14 3.06 6.78
C PRO A 46 -0.11 3.56 7.53
N ARG A 47 0.04 4.61 8.35
CA ARG A 47 -1.04 5.33 9.07
C ARG A 47 -1.82 4.50 10.10
N GLY A 48 -1.54 3.19 10.23
CA GLY A 48 -2.12 2.32 11.25
C GLY A 48 -3.63 2.22 11.13
N VAL A 49 -4.34 2.53 12.23
CA VAL A 49 -5.81 2.40 12.34
C VAL A 49 -6.59 3.22 11.30
N ASP A 50 -6.01 4.29 10.78
CA ASP A 50 -6.69 5.15 9.81
C ASP A 50 -6.75 4.48 8.41
N ASN A 51 -5.96 3.43 8.17
CA ASN A 51 -5.93 2.71 6.90
C ASN A 51 -6.93 1.54 6.89
N MET A 52 -8.21 1.87 6.79
CA MET A 52 -9.30 0.89 6.75
C MET A 52 -9.16 -0.10 5.59
N VAL A 53 -8.57 0.31 4.47
CA VAL A 53 -8.32 -0.57 3.32
C VAL A 53 -7.37 -1.70 3.71
N ALA A 54 -6.22 -1.39 4.30
CA ALA A 54 -5.24 -2.40 4.73
C ALA A 54 -5.79 -3.31 5.84
N ILE A 55 -6.58 -2.75 6.76
CA ILE A 55 -7.24 -3.52 7.82
C ILE A 55 -8.21 -4.54 7.20
N ASN A 56 -9.06 -4.10 6.28
CA ASN A 56 -10.03 -4.98 5.63
C ASN A 56 -9.34 -6.09 4.81
N LEU A 57 -8.19 -5.81 4.20
CA LEU A 57 -7.39 -6.84 3.51
C LEU A 57 -6.94 -7.95 4.47
N ILE A 58 -6.45 -7.58 5.66
CA ILE A 58 -6.06 -8.57 6.67
C ILE A 58 -7.28 -9.33 7.19
N VAL A 59 -8.38 -8.63 7.49
CA VAL A 59 -9.61 -9.26 7.99
C VAL A 59 -10.15 -10.28 6.99
N GLN A 60 -10.23 -9.91 5.71
CA GLN A 60 -10.67 -10.82 4.65
C GLN A 60 -9.72 -12.03 4.54
N HIS A 61 -8.40 -11.80 4.54
CA HIS A 61 -7.43 -12.88 4.45
C HIS A 61 -7.58 -13.89 5.61
N ILE A 62 -7.79 -13.40 6.84
CA ILE A 62 -8.06 -14.27 7.99
C ILE A 62 -9.38 -15.04 7.80
N GLN A 63 -10.43 -14.40 7.32
CA GLN A 63 -11.72 -15.06 7.04
C GLN A 63 -11.56 -16.16 5.97
N ASP A 64 -10.76 -15.93 4.94
CA ASP A 64 -10.48 -16.90 3.87
C ASP A 64 -9.68 -18.11 4.40
N ILE A 65 -8.77 -17.88 5.36
CA ILE A 65 -8.06 -18.97 6.08
C ILE A 65 -9.06 -19.80 6.90
N LEU A 66 -9.90 -19.13 7.70
CA LEU A 66 -10.82 -19.81 8.62
C LEU A 66 -11.94 -20.57 7.89
N SER A 67 -12.39 -20.05 6.75
CA SER A 67 -13.40 -20.69 5.90
C SER A 67 -12.83 -21.81 5.01
N GLY A 68 -11.50 -21.95 4.93
CA GLY A 68 -10.84 -22.93 4.06
C GLY A 68 -10.90 -22.57 2.57
N GLU A 69 -11.26 -21.33 2.24
CA GLU A 69 -11.43 -20.85 0.87
C GLU A 69 -10.08 -20.61 0.16
N LEU A 70 -8.98 -20.45 0.91
CA LEU A 70 -7.62 -20.40 0.33
C LEU A 70 -7.27 -21.68 -0.46
N CYS A 71 -7.77 -22.85 -0.03
CA CYS A 71 -7.60 -24.11 -0.75
C CYS A 71 -8.40 -24.18 -2.07
N LYS A 72 -9.21 -23.17 -2.40
CA LYS A 72 -9.94 -23.10 -3.68
C LYS A 72 -9.18 -22.31 -4.73
N TRP A 73 -8.46 -21.26 -4.34
CA TRP A 73 -7.63 -20.47 -5.26
C TRP A 73 -6.40 -21.22 -5.79
N GLN A 74 -5.85 -22.17 -5.02
CA GLN A 74 -4.77 -23.04 -5.50
C GLN A 74 -5.25 -24.20 -6.38
N ARG A 75 -6.55 -24.58 -6.35
CA ARG A 75 -7.11 -25.67 -7.17
C ARG A 75 -7.65 -25.23 -8.53
N GLY A 76 -7.84 -23.93 -8.77
CA GLY A 76 -8.30 -23.41 -10.05
C GLY A 76 -7.24 -23.38 -11.17
N ALA A 77 -5.96 -23.52 -10.83
CA ALA A 77 -4.86 -23.48 -11.82
C ALA A 77 -4.67 -24.79 -12.62
N LEU A 78 -5.40 -25.86 -12.28
CA LEU A 78 -5.22 -27.17 -12.92
C LEU A 78 -6.25 -27.48 -14.03
N ASN A 79 -7.32 -26.68 -14.15
CA ASN A 79 -8.30 -26.83 -15.24
C ASN A 79 -8.17 -25.66 -16.22
N GLY A 80 -7.22 -25.84 -17.14
CA GLY A 80 -7.16 -25.06 -18.37
C GLY A 80 -8.47 -25.18 -19.16
N SER A 81 -9.18 -24.07 -19.29
CA SER A 81 -9.86 -23.61 -20.51
C SER A 81 -10.90 -22.56 -20.12
N ARG A 82 -10.61 -21.31 -20.48
CA ARG A 82 -11.52 -20.48 -21.27
C ARG A 82 -10.84 -19.16 -21.61
N SER A 83 -10.48 -19.08 -22.88
CA SER A 83 -10.22 -17.85 -23.61
C SER A 83 -11.25 -16.77 -23.25
N SER A 84 -10.76 -15.58 -22.94
CA SER A 84 -11.44 -14.32 -23.26
C SER A 84 -10.38 -13.23 -23.32
N LYS A 85 -9.78 -13.08 -24.50
CA LYS A 85 -9.19 -11.80 -24.90
C LYS A 85 -10.33 -10.77 -24.80
N ARG A 86 -10.17 -9.76 -23.95
CA ARG A 86 -11.03 -8.58 -23.99
C ARG A 86 -10.53 -7.69 -25.13
N PRO A 87 -11.33 -7.38 -26.17
CA PRO A 87 -11.02 -6.28 -27.05
C PRO A 87 -11.30 -4.97 -26.32
N PHE A 88 -10.37 -4.02 -26.44
CA PHE A 88 -10.60 -2.62 -26.09
C PHE A 88 -11.67 -2.05 -27.04
N PRO A 89 -12.70 -1.33 -26.55
CA PRO A 89 -13.62 -0.62 -27.42
C PRO A 89 -12.97 0.69 -27.89
N GLU A 90 -12.74 0.76 -29.19
CA GLU A 90 -12.42 1.96 -29.95
C GLU A 90 -13.69 2.83 -30.06
N GLN A 91 -13.70 4.00 -29.43
CA GLN A 91 -14.75 5.00 -29.62
C GLN A 91 -14.28 6.02 -30.67
N SER A 92 -14.93 5.91 -31.83
CA SER A 92 -14.82 6.81 -32.96
C SER A 92 -15.57 8.11 -32.67
N GLU A 93 -14.85 9.21 -32.60
CA GLU A 93 -15.41 10.57 -32.65
C GLU A 93 -14.92 11.25 -33.93
N ASN A 94 -15.84 11.45 -34.87
CA ASN A 94 -15.61 12.23 -36.07
C ASN A 94 -16.46 13.51 -36.03
N GLY A 95 -15.79 14.66 -36.09
CA GLY A 95 -16.33 15.83 -36.78
C GLY A 95 -16.17 17.18 -36.07
N ALA A 96 -15.05 17.89 -36.32
CA ALA A 96 -15.06 19.26 -36.86
C ALA A 96 -13.62 19.75 -37.14
N LEU A 97 -13.44 20.32 -38.34
CA LEU A 97 -12.20 20.90 -38.89
C LEU A 97 -11.74 22.15 -38.14
N LEU A 98 -10.42 22.43 -38.13
CA LEU A 98 -9.81 23.76 -38.33
C LEU A 98 -8.26 23.68 -38.44
N ALA A 99 -7.78 23.83 -39.69
CA ALA A 99 -6.55 24.47 -40.22
C ALA A 99 -5.10 24.17 -39.70
N PRO A 100 -4.06 24.36 -40.56
CA PRO A 100 -2.74 23.73 -40.43
C PRO A 100 -1.63 24.67 -39.92
N GLY A 101 -0.63 24.11 -39.22
CA GLY A 101 0.54 24.87 -38.76
C GLY A 101 1.76 24.03 -38.35
N LYS A 102 2.67 23.82 -39.32
CA LYS A 102 4.15 23.67 -39.25
C LYS A 102 4.83 22.78 -38.17
N ARG A 103 5.53 21.73 -38.69
CA ARG A 103 6.98 21.37 -38.57
C ARG A 103 7.53 21.14 -37.14
N SER A 104 8.12 20.00 -36.77
CA SER A 104 9.38 19.36 -37.24
C SER A 104 9.48 17.91 -36.71
N HIS A 105 9.67 16.86 -37.53
CA HIS A 105 10.94 16.25 -37.99
C HIS A 105 11.93 15.78 -36.89
N LEU A 106 12.03 14.44 -36.76
CA LEU A 106 13.12 13.57 -36.24
C LEU A 106 13.47 13.62 -34.75
N GLU A 107 13.91 12.54 -34.07
CA GLU A 107 14.22 11.14 -34.42
C GLU A 107 14.13 10.31 -33.12
N SER A 108 13.84 9.02 -33.24
CA SER A 108 13.90 8.01 -32.19
C SER A 108 15.34 7.77 -31.69
N SER A 109 15.61 8.07 -30.42
CA SER A 109 16.89 7.78 -29.77
C SER A 109 16.98 6.32 -29.34
N SER A 110 17.72 5.52 -30.09
CA SER A 110 18.23 4.20 -29.69
C SER A 110 19.29 4.37 -28.57
N ARG A 111 19.06 3.76 -27.41
CA ARG A 111 20.10 3.56 -26.37
C ARG A 111 20.61 2.12 -26.45
N PRO A 112 21.93 1.90 -26.59
CA PRO A 112 22.57 0.64 -26.22
C PRO A 112 23.43 0.78 -24.96
N HIS A 113 23.37 -0.30 -24.16
CA HIS A 113 24.25 -0.78 -23.07
C HIS A 113 24.73 0.19 -21.98
#